data_AF-A0AAN8FUY5-F1
#
_entry.id   AF-A0AAN8FUY5-F1
#
_cell.length_a   1.000
_cell.length_b   1.000
_cell.length_c   1.000
_cell.angle_alpha   90.00
_cell.angle_beta   90.00
_cell.angle_gamma   90.00
#
_symmetry.space_group_name_H-M   'P 1'
#
loop_
_entity.id
_entity.type
_entity.pdbx_description
1 polymer ?
#
loop_
_entity_poly.entity_id
_entity_poly.type
_entity_poly.pdbx_seq_one_letter_code
_entity_poly.pdbx_strand_id
1 'polypeptide(L)'
;MKSFSMLILLVAMSSLAHSAVHKLGLKYTPSLKMRLYAEGKLEQHLKQKAARMERMTHLDVASTPVIDYDDFAYMAQITLGTPPQTFVVFLDSGSSNLWVPDSTCSEGQSSTCGTYCEQSPYETCLTFCQPECCKHSGNVLAVKNACTSKHSFNQSLSSTYQRQPGSFAMSYQTGDVSGFVGQDTFCVGAHFSF
;
A
#
# COMPACT_ATOMS: atom_id res chain seq x y z
N MET A 1 59.41 1.51 -13.04
CA MET A 1 58.48 2.51 -12.44
C MET A 1 57.18 2.68 -13.24
N LYS A 2 57.21 2.79 -14.59
CA LYS A 2 55.99 2.98 -15.40
C LYS A 2 55.01 1.79 -15.39
N SER A 3 55.49 0.54 -15.43
CA SER A 3 54.58 -0.63 -15.42
C SER A 3 53.91 -0.89 -14.07
N PHE A 4 54.57 -0.55 -12.96
CA PHE A 4 54.00 -0.70 -11.62
C PHE A 4 52.86 0.29 -11.38
N SER A 5 53.03 1.54 -11.85
CA SER A 5 51.97 2.56 -11.83
C SER A 5 50.77 2.17 -12.70
N MET A 6 51.01 1.51 -13.85
CA MET A 6 49.96 1.02 -14.74
C MET A 6 49.18 -0.16 -14.13
N LEU A 7 49.86 -1.05 -13.38
CA LEU A 7 49.21 -2.15 -12.69
C LEU A 7 48.31 -1.67 -11.54
N ILE A 8 48.75 -0.67 -10.78
CA ILE A 8 47.94 -0.04 -9.73
C ILE A 8 46.69 0.62 -10.32
N LEU A 9 46.83 1.32 -11.46
CA LEU A 9 45.71 1.95 -12.15
C LEU A 9 44.68 0.92 -12.64
N LEU A 10 45.14 -0.23 -13.16
CA LEU A 10 44.28 -1.33 -13.61
C LEU A 10 43.54 -2.00 -12.44
N VAL A 11 44.20 -2.22 -11.30
CA VAL A 11 43.57 -2.78 -10.10
C VAL A 11 42.53 -1.80 -9.53
N ALA A 12 42.85 -0.51 -9.46
CA ALA A 12 41.92 0.53 -8.98
C ALA A 12 40.68 0.68 -9.88
N MET A 13 40.83 0.53 -11.19
CA MET A 13 39.70 0.56 -12.14
C MET A 13 38.83 -0.72 -12.05
N SER A 14 39.40 -1.86 -11.66
CA SER A 14 38.66 -3.11 -11.49
C SER A 14 37.79 -3.17 -10.22
N SER A 15 38.09 -2.36 -9.20
CA SER A 15 37.32 -2.29 -7.95
C SER A 15 36.01 -1.47 -8.02
N LEU A 16 35.75 -0.77 -9.13
CA LEU A 16 34.65 0.21 -9.24
C LEU A 16 33.32 -0.36 -9.79
N ALA A 17 33.21 -1.66 -10.03
CA ALA A 17 32.00 -2.27 -10.59
C ALA A 17 31.34 -3.30 -9.64
N HIS A 18 30.96 -2.88 -8.43
CA HIS A 18 30.06 -3.68 -7.59
C HIS A 18 28.61 -3.45 -8.06
N SER A 19 28.10 -4.35 -8.90
CA SER A 19 26.67 -4.42 -9.20
C SER A 19 26.00 -5.36 -8.20
N ALA A 20 25.33 -4.81 -7.19
CA ALA A 20 24.52 -5.60 -6.27
C ALA A 20 23.15 -5.83 -6.90
N VAL A 21 22.78 -7.10 -7.10
CA VAL A 21 21.44 -7.48 -7.57
C VAL A 21 20.58 -7.80 -6.35
N HIS A 22 19.64 -6.91 -6.04
CA HIS A 22 18.63 -7.15 -5.01
C HIS A 22 17.39 -7.78 -5.66
N LYS A 23 17.05 -9.02 -5.28
CA LYS A 23 15.86 -9.72 -5.76
C LYS A 23 14.77 -9.64 -4.70
N LEU A 24 13.60 -9.15 -5.09
CA LEU A 24 12.41 -9.17 -4.26
C LEU A 24 11.56 -10.38 -4.64
N GLY A 25 11.32 -11.28 -3.69
CA GLY A 25 10.37 -12.37 -3.89
C GLY A 25 8.95 -11.81 -3.96
N LEU A 26 8.26 -12.05 -5.07
CA LEU A 26 6.86 -11.65 -5.23
C LEU A 26 5.95 -12.86 -4.98
N LYS A 27 4.91 -12.67 -4.18
CA LYS A 27 3.87 -13.67 -3.95
C LYS A 27 2.67 -13.37 -4.85
N TYR A 28 2.31 -14.33 -5.70
CA TYR A 28 1.09 -14.22 -6.50
C TYR A 28 -0.15 -14.34 -5.61
N THR A 29 -1.07 -13.39 -5.72
CA THR A 29 -2.38 -13.41 -5.04
C THR A 29 -3.46 -13.06 -6.07
N PRO A 30 -4.52 -13.87 -6.24
CA PRO A 30 -5.59 -13.58 -7.20
C PRO A 30 -6.29 -12.25 -6.90
N SER A 31 -6.61 -11.48 -7.96
CA SER A 31 -7.33 -10.21 -7.82
C SER A 31 -8.75 -10.40 -7.26
N LEU A 32 -9.36 -9.33 -6.78
CA LEU A 32 -10.76 -9.34 -6.34
C LEU A 32 -11.67 -9.79 -7.49
N LYS A 33 -11.45 -9.29 -8.71
CA LYS A 33 -12.21 -9.69 -9.90
C LYS A 33 -12.09 -11.18 -10.23
N MET A 34 -10.88 -11.76 -10.15
CA MET A 34 -10.69 -13.20 -10.39
C MET A 34 -11.45 -14.05 -9.36
N ARG A 35 -11.44 -13.63 -8.09
CA ARG A 35 -12.20 -14.31 -7.02
C ARG A 35 -13.70 -14.18 -7.21
N LEU A 36 -14.19 -12.97 -7.47
CA LEU A 36 -15.61 -12.72 -7.73
C LEU A 36 -16.11 -13.45 -8.98
N TYR A 37 -15.28 -13.61 -10.00
CA TYR A 37 -15.58 -14.41 -11.17
C TYR A 37 -15.73 -15.90 -10.80
N ALA A 38 -14.76 -16.44 -10.06
CA ALA A 38 -14.81 -17.83 -9.58
C ALA A 38 -16.03 -18.12 -8.68
N GLU A 39 -16.48 -17.13 -7.90
CA GLU A 39 -17.67 -17.23 -7.04
C GLU A 39 -18.99 -16.90 -7.76
N GLY A 40 -18.96 -16.48 -9.03
CA GLY A 40 -20.16 -16.06 -9.78
C GLY A 40 -20.78 -14.74 -9.31
N LYS A 41 -20.04 -13.93 -8.53
CA LYS A 41 -20.50 -12.66 -7.94
C LYS A 41 -20.05 -11.40 -8.71
N LEU A 42 -19.25 -11.56 -9.77
CA LEU A 42 -18.65 -10.43 -10.49
C LEU A 42 -19.69 -9.45 -11.05
N GLU A 43 -20.74 -9.95 -11.69
CA GLU A 43 -21.83 -9.14 -12.26
C GLU A 43 -22.50 -8.24 -11.22
N GLN A 44 -22.78 -8.77 -10.03
CA GLN A 44 -23.37 -8.01 -8.93
C GLN A 44 -22.45 -6.88 -8.48
N HIS A 45 -21.15 -7.17 -8.38
CA HIS A 45 -20.15 -6.18 -7.98
C HIS A 45 -20.05 -5.03 -8.98
N LEU A 46 -20.03 -5.32 -10.28
CA LEU A 46 -19.98 -4.30 -11.33
C LEU A 46 -21.21 -3.38 -11.32
N LYS A 47 -22.42 -3.94 -11.11
CA LYS A 47 -23.65 -3.14 -10.97
C LYS A 47 -23.60 -2.22 -9.75
N GLN A 48 -23.11 -2.70 -8.62
CA GLN A 48 -22.96 -1.89 -7.40
C GLN A 48 -21.94 -0.76 -7.59
N LYS A 49 -20.82 -1.03 -8.28
CA LYS A 49 -19.80 -0.04 -8.61
C LYS A 49 -20.34 1.07 -9.51
N ALA A 50 -21.07 0.72 -10.56
CA ALA A 50 -21.72 1.69 -11.46
C ALA A 50 -22.70 2.60 -10.69
N ALA A 51 -23.58 2.02 -9.85
CA ALA A 51 -24.53 2.78 -9.05
C ALA A 51 -23.89 3.69 -7.97
N ARG A 52 -22.65 3.39 -7.56
CA ARG A 52 -21.86 4.29 -6.69
C ARG A 52 -21.28 5.44 -7.50
N MET A 53 -20.75 5.16 -8.69
CA MET A 53 -20.17 6.16 -9.58
C MET A 53 -21.21 7.20 -10.04
N GLU A 54 -22.42 6.77 -10.40
CA GLU A 54 -23.54 7.67 -10.74
C GLU A 54 -23.93 8.62 -9.59
N ARG A 55 -23.72 8.20 -8.33
CA ARG A 55 -23.99 9.07 -7.17
C ARG A 55 -22.91 10.13 -6.94
N MET A 56 -21.71 9.94 -7.48
CA MET A 56 -20.58 10.86 -7.30
C MET A 56 -20.49 11.95 -8.38
N THR A 57 -21.14 11.81 -9.53
CA THR A 57 -21.09 12.77 -10.65
C THR A 57 -21.80 14.10 -10.40
N HIS A 58 -22.38 14.33 -9.22
CA HIS A 58 -23.03 15.58 -8.84
C HIS A 58 -22.10 16.60 -8.13
N LEU A 59 -20.82 16.28 -7.95
CA LEU A 59 -19.82 17.18 -7.36
C LEU A 59 -18.85 17.66 -8.47
N ASP A 60 -18.87 18.96 -8.78
CA ASP A 60 -18.07 19.62 -9.82
C ASP A 60 -16.55 19.64 -9.50
N VAL A 61 -15.91 18.47 -9.48
CA VAL A 61 -14.45 18.36 -9.35
C VAL A 61 -13.93 17.73 -10.63
N ALA A 62 -13.08 18.46 -11.35
CA ALA A 62 -12.35 17.96 -12.52
C ALA A 62 -11.48 16.76 -12.09
N SER A 63 -12.01 15.56 -12.22
CA SER A 63 -11.33 14.30 -11.86
C SER A 63 -10.58 13.79 -13.09
N THR A 64 -9.25 13.80 -13.01
CA THR A 64 -8.42 13.00 -13.92
C THR A 64 -8.76 11.51 -13.70
N PRO A 65 -9.13 10.75 -14.75
CA PRO A 65 -9.49 9.35 -14.60
C PRO A 65 -8.26 8.55 -14.18
N VAL A 66 -8.16 8.23 -12.90
CA VAL A 66 -7.18 7.27 -12.40
C VAL A 66 -7.87 5.90 -12.34
N ILE A 67 -7.21 4.91 -12.95
CA ILE A 67 -7.73 3.55 -13.15
C ILE A 67 -7.78 2.86 -11.78
N ASP A 68 -8.97 2.41 -11.39
CA ASP A 68 -9.15 1.55 -10.22
C ASP A 68 -8.70 0.13 -10.58
N TYR A 69 -7.61 -0.32 -9.96
CA TYR A 69 -6.98 -1.60 -10.28
C TYR A 69 -7.73 -2.78 -9.64
N ASP A 70 -8.97 -3.04 -10.07
CA ASP A 70 -9.74 -4.25 -9.73
C ASP A 70 -9.05 -5.56 -10.18
N ASP A 71 -7.94 -5.43 -10.92
CA ASP A 71 -7.16 -6.47 -11.56
C ASP A 71 -5.88 -6.83 -10.75
N PHE A 72 -5.01 -7.67 -11.35
CA PHE A 72 -3.81 -8.23 -10.73
C PHE A 72 -2.86 -7.13 -10.24
N ALA A 73 -2.38 -7.24 -9.00
CA ALA A 73 -1.37 -6.33 -8.46
C ALA A 73 -0.28 -7.14 -7.77
N TYR A 74 0.97 -6.89 -8.16
CA TYR A 74 2.11 -7.45 -7.46
C TYR A 74 2.24 -6.76 -6.11
N MET A 75 2.35 -7.56 -5.06
CA MET A 75 2.46 -7.05 -3.70
C MET A 75 3.89 -7.24 -3.19
N ALA A 76 4.37 -6.25 -2.44
CA ALA A 76 5.66 -6.28 -1.79
C ALA A 76 5.50 -6.03 -0.30
N GLN A 77 6.22 -6.80 0.52
CA GLN A 77 6.38 -6.48 1.92
C GLN A 77 7.51 -5.46 2.09
N ILE A 78 7.18 -4.38 2.80
CA ILE A 78 8.11 -3.31 3.15
C ILE A 78 8.07 -3.08 4.65
N THR A 79 9.06 -2.36 5.16
CA THR A 79 9.00 -1.81 6.51
C THR A 79 9.31 -0.33 6.51
N LEU A 80 8.63 0.39 7.41
CA LEU A 80 8.85 1.81 7.66
C LEU A 80 9.21 2.05 9.12
N GLY A 81 10.21 2.89 9.36
CA GLY A 81 10.55 3.37 10.69
C GLY A 81 11.55 2.54 11.49
N THR A 82 11.90 3.08 12.66
CA THR A 82 12.83 2.48 13.61
C THR A 82 12.23 2.52 15.03
N PRO A 83 11.75 1.39 15.58
CA PRO A 83 11.78 0.03 15.00
C PRO A 83 10.88 -0.14 13.76
N PRO A 84 11.16 -1.14 12.90
CA PRO A 84 10.41 -1.36 11.66
C PRO A 84 8.94 -1.72 11.87
N GLN A 85 8.04 -1.00 11.20
CA GLN A 85 6.60 -1.28 11.09
C GLN A 85 6.30 -1.89 9.71
N THR A 86 5.67 -3.06 9.66
CA THR A 86 5.50 -3.84 8.43
C THR A 86 4.25 -3.45 7.65
N PHE A 87 4.38 -3.32 6.33
CA PHE A 87 3.26 -3.09 5.42
C PHE A 87 3.37 -4.00 4.19
N VAL A 88 2.22 -4.34 3.63
CA VAL A 88 2.13 -4.91 2.28
C VAL A 88 1.58 -3.86 1.35
N VAL A 89 2.34 -3.53 0.32
CA VAL A 89 2.03 -2.47 -0.65
C VAL A 89 1.88 -3.03 -2.05
N PHE A 90 1.07 -2.36 -2.86
CA PHE A 90 0.98 -2.64 -4.29
C PHE A 90 2.15 -2.00 -5.03
N LEU A 91 2.74 -2.75 -5.95
CA LEU A 91 3.73 -2.24 -6.89
C LEU A 91 2.98 -1.67 -8.10
N ASP A 92 2.82 -0.35 -8.09
CA ASP A 92 2.14 0.40 -9.14
C ASP A 92 3.16 1.14 -10.02
N SER A 93 3.34 0.66 -11.25
CA SER A 93 4.20 1.34 -12.24
C SER A 93 3.60 2.65 -12.78
N GLY A 94 2.34 2.94 -12.46
CA GLY A 94 1.62 4.16 -12.87
C GLY A 94 1.80 5.34 -11.93
N SER A 95 2.47 5.17 -10.78
CA SER A 95 2.72 6.24 -9.81
C SER A 95 4.17 6.30 -9.34
N SER A 96 4.56 7.43 -8.74
CA SER A 96 5.94 7.67 -8.29
C SER A 96 6.07 7.84 -6.77
N ASN A 97 4.99 7.62 -6.02
CA ASN A 97 4.92 7.90 -4.59
C ASN A 97 4.59 6.63 -3.79
N LEU A 98 5.17 6.52 -2.60
CA LEU A 98 4.78 5.54 -1.59
C LEU A 98 3.73 6.16 -0.67
N TRP A 99 2.59 5.47 -0.53
CA TRP A 99 1.50 5.88 0.35
C TRP A 99 1.21 4.79 1.37
N VAL A 100 1.12 5.16 2.64
CA VAL A 100 0.64 4.31 3.73
C VAL A 100 -0.40 5.07 4.57
N PRO A 101 -1.42 4.40 5.13
CA PRO A 101 -2.32 5.04 6.08
C PRO A 101 -1.56 5.46 7.33
N ASP A 102 -1.71 6.70 7.80
CA ASP A 102 -1.17 7.12 9.09
C ASP A 102 -2.19 6.84 10.21
N SER A 103 -1.70 6.56 11.41
CA SER A 103 -2.50 6.41 12.64
C SER A 103 -3.42 7.60 12.92
N THR A 104 -3.02 8.82 12.53
CA THR A 104 -3.84 10.03 12.65
C THR A 104 -5.07 10.00 11.76
N CYS A 105 -5.09 9.16 10.70
CA CYS A 105 -6.24 9.04 9.83
C CYS A 105 -7.48 8.51 10.55
N SER A 106 -7.31 7.68 11.59
CA SER A 106 -8.38 7.11 12.42
C SER A 106 -8.47 7.73 13.82
N GLU A 107 -7.70 8.77 14.11
CA GLU A 107 -7.62 9.35 15.44
C GLU A 107 -8.99 9.91 15.88
N GLY A 108 -9.38 9.58 17.11
CA GLY A 108 -10.67 9.98 17.68
C GLY A 108 -11.89 9.23 17.13
N GLN A 109 -11.70 8.18 16.31
CA GLN A 109 -12.78 7.37 15.77
C GLN A 109 -12.85 5.99 16.43
N SER A 110 -14.08 5.48 16.60
CA SER A 110 -14.27 4.11 17.08
C SER A 110 -13.75 3.12 16.04
N SER A 111 -13.06 2.08 16.47
CA SER A 111 -12.58 0.99 15.62
C SER A 111 -13.77 0.27 15.01
N THR A 112 -14.10 0.61 13.76
CA THR A 112 -15.09 -0.10 12.95
C THR A 112 -14.37 -0.83 11.83
N CYS A 113 -14.74 -2.10 11.65
CA CYS A 113 -14.21 -2.91 10.58
C CYS A 113 -14.95 -2.58 9.29
N GLY A 114 -14.20 -2.18 8.27
CA GLY A 114 -14.78 -1.85 6.98
C GLY A 114 -15.26 -3.10 6.25
N THR A 115 -16.27 -2.94 5.41
CA THR A 115 -16.88 -4.02 4.61
C THR A 115 -15.85 -4.84 3.82
N TYR A 116 -14.75 -4.21 3.38
CA TYR A 116 -13.64 -4.91 2.72
C TYR A 116 -13.00 -5.99 3.61
N CYS A 117 -12.74 -5.70 4.88
CA CYS A 117 -12.05 -6.61 5.80
C CYS A 117 -12.98 -7.76 6.21
N GLU A 118 -14.26 -7.46 6.43
CA GLU A 118 -15.27 -8.47 6.76
C GLU A 118 -15.56 -9.45 5.61
N GLN A 119 -15.52 -8.97 4.35
CA GLN A 119 -15.81 -9.78 3.17
C GLN A 119 -14.56 -10.43 2.55
N SER A 120 -13.37 -10.05 3.01
CA SER A 120 -12.12 -10.65 2.52
C SER A 120 -11.86 -12.00 3.18
N PRO A 121 -11.33 -12.99 2.46
CA PRO A 121 -10.81 -14.21 3.07
C PRO A 121 -9.81 -13.87 4.17
N TYR A 122 -9.79 -14.66 5.24
CA TYR A 122 -8.98 -14.42 6.43
C TYR A 122 -7.52 -14.04 6.12
N GLU A 123 -6.85 -14.79 5.24
CA GLU A 123 -5.47 -14.51 4.81
C GLU A 123 -5.30 -13.15 4.11
N THR A 124 -6.26 -12.79 3.24
CA THR A 124 -6.27 -11.49 2.56
C THR A 124 -6.59 -10.37 3.54
N CYS A 125 -7.49 -10.62 4.49
CA CYS A 125 -7.79 -9.66 5.54
C CYS A 125 -6.55 -9.37 6.38
N LEU A 126 -5.84 -10.40 6.87
CA LEU A 126 -4.61 -10.23 7.65
C LEU A 126 -3.50 -9.49 6.90
N THR A 127 -3.54 -9.47 5.57
CA THR A 127 -2.57 -8.74 4.75
C THR A 127 -2.82 -7.23 4.80
N PHE A 128 -4.09 -6.81 4.78
CA PHE A 128 -4.48 -5.40 4.57
C PHE A 128 -5.16 -4.73 5.76
N CYS A 129 -5.65 -5.52 6.70
CA CYS A 129 -6.53 -5.08 7.77
C CYS A 129 -5.96 -5.46 9.13
N GLN A 130 -6.39 -4.73 10.15
CA GLN A 130 -6.03 -5.08 11.53
C GLN A 130 -6.60 -6.47 11.89
N PRO A 131 -5.86 -7.32 12.61
CA PRO A 131 -6.28 -8.70 12.89
C PRO A 131 -7.65 -8.84 13.56
N GLU A 132 -8.03 -7.88 14.39
CA GLU A 132 -9.35 -7.79 15.02
C GLU A 132 -10.50 -7.70 14.01
N CYS A 133 -10.24 -7.14 12.82
CA CYS A 133 -11.21 -7.00 11.74
C CYS A 133 -11.33 -8.22 10.82
N CYS A 134 -10.53 -9.25 11.08
CA CYS A 134 -10.56 -10.50 10.31
C CYS A 134 -11.37 -11.60 10.99
N LYS A 135 -11.90 -11.33 12.19
CA LYS A 135 -12.87 -12.20 12.86
C LYS A 135 -14.25 -11.87 12.27
N HIS A 136 -14.83 -12.78 11.49
CA HIS A 136 -16.15 -12.63 10.86
C HIS A 136 -17.29 -12.63 11.91
N SER A 137 -17.36 -11.59 12.75
CA SER A 137 -18.40 -11.42 13.75
C SER A 137 -18.63 -9.93 13.98
N GLY A 138 -19.47 -9.35 13.12
CA GLY A 138 -19.87 -7.95 13.23
C GLY A 138 -20.97 -7.61 12.24
N ASN A 139 -21.93 -6.79 12.68
CA ASN A 139 -22.88 -6.16 11.76
C ASN A 139 -22.10 -5.22 10.84
N VAL A 140 -22.34 -5.31 9.54
CA VAL A 140 -21.73 -4.45 8.51
C VAL A 140 -22.08 -2.98 8.83
N LEU A 141 -21.17 -2.28 9.49
CA LEU A 141 -21.33 -0.85 9.76
C LEU A 141 -20.89 -0.09 8.50
N ALA A 142 -21.71 0.87 8.08
CA ALA A 142 -21.36 1.76 6.98
C ALA A 142 -19.98 2.40 7.25
N VAL A 143 -19.06 2.24 6.29
CA VAL A 143 -17.68 2.74 6.41
C VAL A 143 -17.72 4.27 6.51
N LYS A 144 -17.56 4.81 7.72
CA LYS A 144 -17.37 6.26 7.93
C LYS A 144 -15.94 6.69 7.58
N ASN A 145 -14.97 5.78 7.71
CA ASN A 145 -13.55 6.02 7.42
C ASN A 145 -12.87 4.70 7.04
N ALA A 146 -12.14 4.68 5.93
CA ALA A 146 -11.45 3.48 5.47
C ALA A 146 -10.25 3.10 6.36
N CYS A 147 -9.63 4.07 7.03
CA CYS A 147 -8.40 3.88 7.80
C CYS A 147 -8.60 3.07 9.09
N THR A 148 -9.79 3.11 9.70
CA THR A 148 -10.08 2.46 11.00
C THR A 148 -9.93 0.94 10.99
N SER A 149 -9.83 0.34 9.81
CA SER A 149 -9.74 -1.11 9.64
C SER A 149 -8.39 -1.58 9.09
N LYS A 150 -7.50 -0.64 8.73
CA LYS A 150 -6.27 -0.92 8.00
C LYS A 150 -5.06 -0.92 8.93
N HIS A 151 -4.00 -1.61 8.52
CA HIS A 151 -2.69 -1.34 9.08
C HIS A 151 -2.35 0.13 8.88
N SER A 152 -1.86 0.78 9.93
CA SER A 152 -1.50 2.18 9.93
C SER A 152 -0.10 2.38 10.47
N PHE A 153 0.58 3.37 9.91
CA PHE A 153 1.89 3.82 10.35
C PHE A 153 1.72 4.73 11.57
N ASN A 154 2.38 4.37 12.66
CA ASN A 154 2.43 5.19 13.86
C ASN A 154 3.76 5.95 13.89
N GLN A 155 3.70 7.22 13.48
CA GLN A 155 4.86 8.11 13.46
C GLN A 155 5.53 8.28 14.83
N SER A 156 4.76 8.23 15.93
CA SER A 156 5.28 8.41 17.29
C SER A 156 6.12 7.22 17.78
N LEU A 157 6.00 6.06 17.14
CA LEU A 157 6.79 4.87 17.47
C LEU A 157 8.12 4.81 16.71
N SER A 158 8.32 5.64 15.68
CA SER A 158 9.54 5.63 14.88
C SER A 158 10.50 6.74 15.30
N SER A 159 11.70 6.34 15.74
CA SER A 159 12.79 7.27 16.07
C SER A 159 13.45 7.93 14.86
N THR A 160 13.23 7.41 13.66
CA THR A 160 13.79 7.96 12.41
C THR A 160 12.77 8.78 11.60
N TYR A 161 11.53 8.87 12.06
CA TYR A 161 10.49 9.63 11.39
C TYR A 161 10.74 11.14 11.48
N GLN A 162 10.56 11.83 10.36
CA GLN A 162 10.60 13.28 10.27
C GLN A 162 9.42 13.77 9.45
N ARG A 163 8.58 14.61 10.07
CA ARG A 163 7.47 15.28 9.38
C ARG A 163 8.05 16.29 8.38
N GLN A 164 7.64 16.16 7.11
CA GLN A 164 8.04 17.08 6.06
C GLN A 164 6.96 18.14 5.84
N PRO A 165 7.33 19.35 5.37
CA PRO A 165 6.35 20.33 4.93
C PRO A 165 5.62 19.81 3.68
N GLY A 166 4.30 20.01 3.64
CA GLY A 166 3.46 19.65 2.50
C GLY A 166 2.28 18.75 2.87
N SER A 167 1.20 18.96 2.15
CA SER A 167 0.03 18.10 2.11
C SER A 167 -0.29 17.71 0.68
N PHE A 168 -1.03 16.63 0.52
CA PHE A 168 -1.56 16.22 -0.77
C PHE A 168 -3.05 15.95 -0.64
N ALA A 169 -3.77 16.15 -1.74
CA ALA A 169 -5.15 15.74 -1.90
C ALA A 169 -5.32 15.29 -3.34
N MET A 170 -5.95 14.13 -3.53
CA MET A 170 -6.21 13.55 -4.85
C MET A 170 -7.66 13.04 -4.87
N SER A 171 -8.36 13.32 -5.96
CA SER A 171 -9.75 12.91 -6.18
C SER A 171 -9.82 11.83 -7.23
N TYR A 172 -10.25 10.63 -6.82
CA TYR A 172 -10.56 9.51 -7.71
C TYR A 172 -12.07 9.48 -8.01
N GLN A 173 -12.46 8.87 -9.13
CA GLN A 173 -13.88 8.62 -9.43
C GLN A 173 -14.60 7.78 -8.39
N THR A 174 -13.87 7.09 -7.50
CA THR A 174 -14.40 6.23 -6.45
C THR A 174 -14.32 6.85 -5.04
N GLY A 175 -13.59 7.96 -4.88
CA GLY A 175 -13.47 8.72 -3.64
C GLY A 175 -12.22 9.59 -3.59
N ASP A 176 -12.07 10.37 -2.52
CA ASP A 176 -10.91 11.24 -2.31
C ASP A 176 -9.91 10.63 -1.33
N VAL A 177 -8.63 10.95 -1.52
CA VAL A 177 -7.57 10.71 -0.54
C VAL A 177 -6.86 12.01 -0.25
N SER A 178 -6.48 12.22 1.00
CA SER A 178 -5.65 13.35 1.40
C SER A 178 -4.71 12.94 2.51
N GLY A 179 -3.64 13.71 2.69
CA GLY A 179 -2.66 13.45 3.73
C GLY A 179 -1.52 14.44 3.71
N PHE A 180 -0.40 14.01 4.28
CA PHE A 180 0.81 14.81 4.44
C PHE A 180 2.04 14.03 4.04
N VAL A 181 3.17 14.74 3.91
CA VAL A 181 4.45 14.14 3.55
C VAL A 181 5.25 13.81 4.81
N GLY A 182 5.80 12.60 4.86
CA GLY A 182 6.70 12.14 5.90
C GLY A 182 7.96 11.55 5.29
N GLN A 183 9.07 11.65 6.03
CA GLN A 183 10.31 10.97 5.71
C GLN A 183 10.62 9.98 6.82
N ASP A 184 10.99 8.75 6.47
CA ASP A 184 11.41 7.75 7.44
C ASP A 184 12.34 6.72 6.79
N THR A 185 12.92 5.85 7.60
CA THR A 185 13.70 4.68 7.16
C THR A 185 12.79 3.71 6.43
N PHE A 186 13.12 3.41 5.17
CA PHE A 186 12.40 2.48 4.31
C PHE A 186 13.27 1.26 4.02
N CYS A 187 12.71 0.07 4.19
CA CYS A 187 13.34 -1.18 3.74
C CYS A 187 12.36 -1.98 2.88
N VAL A 188 12.86 -2.54 1.78
CA VAL A 188 12.15 -3.48 0.91
C VAL A 188 12.83 -4.85 0.99
N GLY A 189 12.04 -5.91 1.08
CA GLY A 189 12.59 -7.28 1.17
C GLY A 189 13.26 -7.58 2.51
N ALA A 190 12.81 -6.97 3.60
CA ALA A 190 13.20 -7.37 4.95
C ALA A 190 12.91 -8.86 5.13
N HIS A 191 13.97 -9.64 5.37
CA HIS A 191 13.92 -11.09 5.55
C HIS A 191 12.99 -11.48 6.71
N PHE A 192 11.95 -12.28 6.44
CA PHE A 192 11.37 -13.19 7.43
C PHE A 192 11.07 -14.54 6.77
N SER A 193 11.57 -15.61 7.39
CA SER A 193 11.24 -16.99 7.09
C SER A 193 9.79 -17.27 7.48
N PHE A 194 9.05 -17.96 6.61
CA PHE A 194 7.77 -18.59 6.96
C PHE A 194 7.96 -19.66 8.03
#